data_AF-A0A971V0Y6-F1
#
_entry.id   AF-A0A971V0Y6-F1
#
_cell.length_a   1.000
_cell.length_b   1.000
_cell.length_c   1.000
_cell.angle_alpha   90.00
_cell.angle_beta   90.00
_cell.angle_gamma   90.00
#
_symmetry.space_group_name_H-M   'P 1'
#
loop_
_entity.id
_entity.type
_entity.pdbx_description
1 polymer ?
#
loop_
_entity_poly.entity_id
_entity_poly.type
_entity_poly.pdbx_seq_one_letter_code
_entity_poly.pdbx_strand_id
1 'polypeptide(L)'
;GIIKQYDENYLVISFSQGEKKFVYPDVFESFISVNDSNIAEFINSEIEKKKRDKIKQQDITNEKRNLVQQKPQQNANPISKPSFMSEYAASWDNIFDLNSIMENFFPKRETLLTIKNEQADKIKEIVSRRKIEYLVHFTRIDNLNSILKNGLIPVSMQQKMKIPSVRNDEQRIDSKLDCTSCSITFPNYKLFYTFREYKFPGSSWVVIVLDKDVLFSPSNITYYCQTNAAGVFPRISSAKELCTATAFENMFCDSLTTKENKVIQRASLQISDYITTDPQAEVLISDAIDKKYIGCICFQKQPDIDEYITKYGTDLLEKYDYQIVPGFFDARKDYMFWKKES
;
A
#
# COMPACT_ATOMS: atom_id res chain seq x y z
N GLY A 1 -14.90 -8.34 -2.97
CA GLY A 1 -14.12 -7.54 -3.93
C GLY A 1 -13.40 -6.44 -3.18
N ILE A 2 -12.33 -5.89 -3.75
CA ILE A 2 -11.54 -4.82 -3.13
C ILE A 2 -11.80 -3.51 -3.88
N ILE A 3 -12.17 -2.45 -3.17
CA ILE A 3 -12.36 -1.12 -3.78
C ILE A 3 -10.98 -0.60 -4.20
N LYS A 4 -10.81 -0.33 -5.50
CA LYS A 4 -9.58 0.19 -6.11
C LYS A 4 -9.61 1.70 -6.33
N GLN A 5 -10.80 2.23 -6.60
CA GLN A 5 -11.01 3.64 -6.88
C GLN A 5 -12.43 4.03 -6.45
N TYR A 6 -12.57 5.23 -5.92
CA TYR A 6 -13.85 5.81 -5.54
C TYR A 6 -13.87 7.29 -5.91
N ASP A 7 -15.01 7.75 -6.42
CA ASP A 7 -15.38 9.15 -6.57
C ASP A 7 -16.86 9.33 -6.15
N GLU A 8 -17.37 10.56 -6.14
CA GLU A 8 -18.74 10.87 -5.71
C GLU A 8 -19.83 10.10 -6.48
N ASN A 9 -19.53 9.58 -7.68
CA ASN A 9 -20.48 8.93 -8.57
C ASN A 9 -20.21 7.44 -8.78
N TYR A 10 -18.97 6.98 -8.59
CA TYR A 10 -18.57 5.63 -8.98
C TYR A 10 -17.64 4.94 -7.97
N LEU A 11 -17.80 3.63 -7.93
CA LEU A 11 -16.99 2.71 -7.13
C LEU A 11 -16.39 1.65 -8.06
N VAL A 12 -15.07 1.54 -8.12
CA VAL A 12 -14.37 0.48 -8.86
C VAL A 12 -13.98 -0.61 -7.90
N ILE A 13 -14.53 -1.81 -8.08
CA ILE A 13 -14.27 -2.97 -7.23
C ILE A 13 -13.59 -4.05 -8.06
N SER A 14 -12.46 -4.52 -7.56
CA SER A 14 -11.73 -5.67 -8.08
C SER A 14 -12.30 -6.96 -7.50
N PHE A 15 -12.80 -7.86 -8.34
CA PHE A 15 -13.19 -9.22 -7.98
C PHE A 15 -12.19 -10.23 -8.55
N SER A 16 -12.28 -11.49 -8.11
CA SER A 16 -11.50 -12.60 -8.66
C SER A 16 -11.67 -12.80 -10.17
N GLN A 17 -12.77 -12.29 -10.75
CA GLN A 17 -13.09 -12.37 -12.18
C GLN A 17 -12.74 -11.09 -12.96
N GLY A 18 -12.12 -10.09 -12.31
CA GLY A 18 -11.76 -8.81 -12.92
C GLY A 18 -12.37 -7.59 -12.22
N GLU A 19 -11.97 -6.41 -12.67
CA GLU A 19 -12.45 -5.14 -12.15
C GLU A 19 -13.82 -4.79 -12.74
N LYS A 20 -14.72 -4.34 -11.87
CA LYS A 20 -16.03 -3.84 -12.26
C LYS A 20 -16.26 -2.47 -11.65
N LYS A 21 -16.73 -1.54 -12.48
CA LYS A 21 -17.13 -0.19 -12.08
C LYS A 21 -18.63 -0.19 -11.81
N PHE A 22 -19.02 0.34 -10.66
CA PHE A 22 -20.40 0.44 -10.25
C PHE A 22 -20.76 1.89 -9.92
N VAL A 23 -22.05 2.19 -10.01
CA VAL A 23 -22.60 3.47 -9.63
C VAL A 23 -22.73 3.50 -8.12
N TYR A 24 -22.15 4.52 -7.49
CA TYR A 24 -22.28 4.74 -6.06
C TYR A 24 -23.46 5.68 -5.75
N PRO A 25 -24.17 5.50 -4.61
CA PRO A 25 -24.17 4.34 -3.72
C PRO A 25 -25.04 3.17 -4.22
N ASP A 26 -25.68 3.30 -5.39
CA ASP A 26 -26.71 2.40 -5.92
C ASP A 26 -26.29 0.92 -5.99
N VAL A 27 -25.00 0.63 -6.16
CA VAL A 27 -24.45 -0.72 -6.17
C VAL A 27 -24.80 -1.53 -4.92
N PHE A 28 -24.94 -0.87 -3.78
CA PHE A 28 -25.20 -1.52 -2.50
C PHE A 28 -26.68 -1.87 -2.28
N GLU A 29 -27.59 -1.42 -3.14
CA GLU A 29 -29.01 -1.82 -3.07
C GLU A 29 -29.23 -3.24 -3.57
N SER A 30 -28.41 -3.75 -4.50
CA SER A 30 -28.74 -4.98 -5.23
C SER A 30 -27.57 -5.92 -5.48
N PHE A 31 -26.33 -5.45 -5.39
CA PHE A 31 -25.18 -6.19 -5.91
C PHE A 31 -24.09 -6.48 -4.88
N ILE A 32 -23.97 -5.68 -3.82
CA ILE A 32 -22.84 -5.74 -2.88
C ILE A 32 -23.33 -5.44 -1.46
N SER A 33 -22.87 -6.22 -0.48
CA SER A 33 -23.10 -5.99 0.96
C SER A 33 -21.78 -5.70 1.68
N VAL A 34 -21.87 -4.97 2.80
CA VAL A 34 -20.73 -4.68 3.66
C VAL A 34 -20.90 -5.40 4.99
N ASN A 35 -19.83 -6.06 5.45
CA ASN A 35 -19.84 -6.87 6.67
C ASN A 35 -19.66 -6.05 7.96
N ASP A 36 -19.20 -4.80 7.84
CA ASP A 36 -19.11 -3.86 8.96
C ASP A 36 -20.47 -3.18 9.16
N SER A 37 -21.04 -3.32 10.36
CA SER A 37 -22.37 -2.83 10.70
C SER A 37 -22.49 -1.31 10.63
N ASN A 38 -21.43 -0.58 11.00
CA ASN A 38 -21.43 0.88 10.96
C ASN A 38 -21.39 1.39 9.51
N ILE A 39 -20.63 0.71 8.66
CA ILE A 39 -20.55 1.02 7.22
C ILE A 39 -21.86 0.66 6.51
N ALA A 40 -22.49 -0.45 6.89
CA ALA A 40 -23.77 -0.87 6.33
C ALA A 40 -24.89 0.14 6.66
N GLU A 41 -24.97 0.62 7.91
CA GLU A 41 -25.92 1.66 8.30
C GLU A 41 -25.69 2.97 7.54
N PHE A 42 -24.44 3.36 7.34
CA PHE A 42 -24.08 4.56 6.58
C PHE A 42 -24.50 4.48 5.11
N ILE A 43 -24.20 3.37 4.44
CA ILE A 43 -24.55 3.16 3.03
C ILE A 43 -26.08 3.19 2.84
N ASN A 44 -26.82 2.58 3.75
CA ASN A 44 -28.28 2.62 3.74
C ASN A 44 -28.80 4.06 3.90
N SER A 45 -28.17 4.88 4.73
CA SER A 45 -28.53 6.29 4.89
C SER A 45 -28.31 7.12 3.62
N GLU A 46 -27.20 6.89 2.90
CA GLU A 46 -26.89 7.56 1.63
C GLU A 46 -27.83 7.15 0.49
N ILE A 47 -28.22 5.87 0.44
CA ILE A 47 -29.26 5.37 -0.46
C ILE A 47 -30.59 6.10 -0.20
N GLU A 48 -31.00 6.20 1.06
CA GLU A 48 -32.25 6.88 1.44
C GLU A 48 -32.20 8.40 1.23
N LYS A 49 -31.01 9.02 1.33
CA LYS A 49 -30.81 10.43 0.95
C LYS A 49 -31.00 10.62 -0.56
N LYS A 50 -30.36 9.78 -1.38
CA LYS A 50 -30.48 9.84 -2.85
C LYS A 50 -31.90 9.57 -3.34
N LYS A 51 -32.63 8.66 -2.70
CA LYS A 51 -34.07 8.43 -2.95
C LYS A 51 -34.90 9.68 -2.59
N ARG A 52 -34.66 10.29 -1.42
CA ARG A 52 -35.34 11.52 -1.01
C ARG A 52 -35.07 12.69 -1.97
N ASP A 53 -33.84 12.82 -2.47
CA ASP A 53 -33.49 13.88 -3.42
C ASP A 53 -34.07 13.64 -4.82
N LYS A 54 -34.15 12.38 -5.27
CA LYS A 54 -34.89 12.01 -6.49
C LYS A 54 -36.39 12.31 -6.37
N ILE A 55 -37.00 12.04 -5.21
CA ILE A 55 -38.42 12.35 -4.94
C ILE A 55 -38.63 13.86 -4.97
N LYS A 56 -37.80 14.64 -4.26
CA LYS A 56 -37.85 16.12 -4.30
C LYS A 56 -37.66 16.67 -5.71
N GLN A 57 -36.74 16.12 -6.50
CA GLN A 57 -36.55 16.54 -7.89
C GLN A 57 -37.73 16.16 -8.80
N GLN A 58 -38.35 15.00 -8.59
CA GLN A 58 -39.59 14.63 -9.28
C GLN A 58 -40.76 15.53 -8.88
N ASP A 59 -40.91 15.86 -7.61
CA ASP A 59 -41.95 16.75 -7.11
C ASP A 59 -41.78 18.17 -7.65
N ILE A 60 -40.55 18.70 -7.67
CA ILE A 60 -40.22 20.01 -8.28
C ILE A 60 -40.46 19.98 -9.80
N THR A 61 -40.17 18.86 -10.47
CA THR A 61 -40.38 18.71 -11.92
C THR A 61 -41.86 18.59 -12.25
N ASN A 62 -42.64 17.92 -11.40
CA ASN A 62 -44.09 17.79 -11.52
C ASN A 62 -44.81 19.11 -11.19
N GLU A 63 -44.37 19.85 -10.17
CA GLU A 63 -44.85 21.21 -9.87
C GLU A 63 -44.52 22.18 -11.02
N LYS A 64 -43.31 22.13 -11.59
CA LYS A 64 -42.96 22.95 -12.78
C LYS A 64 -43.79 22.57 -14.00
N ARG A 65 -44.07 21.29 -14.23
CA ARG A 65 -44.98 20.84 -15.31
C ARG A 65 -46.42 21.31 -15.09
N ASN A 66 -46.90 21.29 -13.85
CA ASN A 66 -48.24 21.75 -13.49
C ASN A 66 -48.37 23.29 -13.56
N LEU A 67 -47.32 24.04 -13.19
CA LEU A 67 -47.26 25.51 -13.30
C LEU A 67 -47.17 26.00 -14.76
N VAL A 68 -46.59 25.22 -15.67
CA VAL A 68 -46.55 25.54 -17.11
C VAL A 68 -47.91 25.28 -17.78
N GLN A 69 -48.74 24.40 -17.22
CA GLN A 69 -50.08 24.09 -17.75
C GLN A 69 -51.21 24.97 -17.17
N GLN A 70 -50.94 25.82 -16.18
CA GLN A 70 -51.95 26.72 -15.62
C GLN A 70 -51.47 28.18 -15.50
N LYS A 71 -51.86 29.00 -16.47
CA LYS A 71 -52.34 30.39 -16.25
C LYS A 71 -53.47 30.65 -17.25
N PRO A 72 -54.51 31.45 -16.93
CA PRO A 72 -54.49 32.59 -15.98
C PRO A 72 -55.72 32.75 -15.03
N GLN A 73 -55.56 33.45 -13.90
CA GLN A 73 -56.33 34.65 -13.45
C GLN A 73 -56.07 34.99 -11.96
N GLN A 74 -56.32 36.26 -11.61
CA GLN A 74 -55.82 37.02 -10.45
C GLN A 74 -56.68 36.90 -9.18
N ASN A 75 -56.03 37.03 -8.01
CA ASN A 75 -56.30 37.94 -6.86
C ASN A 75 -56.27 37.34 -5.43
N ALA A 76 -55.65 38.15 -4.54
CA ALA A 76 -55.83 38.29 -3.08
C ALA A 76 -54.97 37.48 -2.07
N ASN A 77 -53.91 38.16 -1.58
CA ASN A 77 -53.40 38.32 -0.19
C ASN A 77 -52.89 37.15 0.69
N PRO A 78 -51.96 37.45 1.64
CA PRO A 78 -50.85 36.56 1.99
C PRO A 78 -51.14 35.68 3.22
N ILE A 79 -50.70 34.42 3.16
CA ILE A 79 -50.66 33.52 4.31
C ILE A 79 -49.19 33.18 4.61
N SER A 80 -48.87 33.34 5.88
CA SER A 80 -47.58 33.29 6.56
C SER A 80 -46.71 32.06 6.23
N LYS A 81 -45.40 32.29 6.02
CA LYS A 81 -44.36 31.26 6.09
C LYS A 81 -44.27 30.72 7.53
N PRO A 82 -44.33 29.40 7.76
CA PRO A 82 -43.77 28.82 8.99
C PRO A 82 -42.25 28.81 8.86
N SER A 83 -41.56 29.52 9.76
CA SER A 83 -40.11 29.62 9.86
C SER A 83 -39.45 28.37 10.45
N PHE A 84 -39.84 27.17 10.03
CA PHE A 84 -39.42 25.94 10.72
C PHE A 84 -38.22 25.21 10.08
N MET A 85 -37.63 25.73 8.99
CA MET A 85 -36.57 25.02 8.26
C MET A 85 -35.16 25.64 8.32
N SER A 86 -34.95 26.79 8.97
CA SER A 86 -33.60 27.36 9.02
C SER A 86 -32.76 26.90 10.22
N GLU A 87 -33.38 26.46 11.32
CA GLU A 87 -32.62 26.06 12.53
C GLU A 87 -32.12 24.62 12.49
N TYR A 88 -32.81 23.71 11.79
CA TYR A 88 -32.40 22.30 11.71
C TYR A 88 -31.43 21.99 10.57
N ALA A 89 -31.40 22.80 9.50
CA ALA A 89 -30.47 22.58 8.39
C ALA A 89 -29.02 22.94 8.78
N ALA A 90 -28.83 23.98 9.60
CA ALA A 90 -27.50 24.41 10.06
C ALA A 90 -26.88 23.50 11.14
N SER A 91 -27.66 22.60 11.74
CA SER A 91 -27.24 21.75 12.86
C SER A 91 -26.59 20.43 12.42
N TRP A 92 -26.91 19.92 11.24
CA TRP A 92 -26.44 18.59 10.79
C TRP A 92 -25.19 18.62 9.89
N ASP A 93 -24.85 19.76 9.27
CA ASP A 93 -23.60 19.92 8.52
C ASP A 93 -22.35 19.83 9.43
N ASN A 94 -22.52 19.91 10.76
CA ASN A 94 -21.45 19.91 11.75
C ASN A 94 -21.28 18.60 12.55
N ILE A 95 -21.97 17.50 12.21
CA ILE A 95 -21.93 16.29 13.07
C ILE A 95 -21.00 15.17 12.56
N PHE A 96 -20.57 15.13 11.30
CA PHE A 96 -19.46 14.27 10.87
C PHE A 96 -18.80 14.85 9.62
N ASP A 97 -17.56 15.35 9.74
CA ASP A 97 -16.76 15.73 8.59
C ASP A 97 -16.38 14.47 7.80
N LEU A 98 -17.23 14.09 6.85
CA LEU A 98 -17.08 12.90 5.99
C LEU A 98 -15.74 12.90 5.26
N ASN A 99 -15.22 14.08 4.89
CA ASN A 99 -13.91 14.19 4.28
C ASN A 99 -12.82 13.82 5.28
N SER A 100 -12.90 14.28 6.53
CA SER A 100 -11.96 13.88 7.59
C SER A 100 -12.02 12.39 7.88
N ILE A 101 -13.21 11.79 7.93
CA ILE A 101 -13.39 10.34 8.14
C ILE A 101 -12.78 9.54 6.99
N MET A 102 -13.12 9.89 5.74
CA MET A 102 -12.57 9.25 4.56
C MET A 102 -11.05 9.42 4.47
N GLU A 103 -10.53 10.60 4.82
CA GLU A 103 -9.09 10.89 4.84
C GLU A 103 -8.36 10.11 5.95
N ASN A 104 -9.05 9.72 7.02
CA ASN A 104 -8.51 8.84 8.04
C ASN A 104 -8.40 7.39 7.54
N PHE A 105 -9.42 6.88 6.84
CA PHE A 105 -9.40 5.49 6.34
C PHE A 105 -8.63 5.32 5.02
N PHE A 106 -8.74 6.28 4.10
CA PHE A 106 -8.14 6.28 2.77
C PHE A 106 -7.41 7.61 2.52
N PRO A 107 -6.23 7.79 3.12
CA PRO A 107 -5.47 9.02 2.97
C PRO A 107 -5.17 9.31 1.50
N LYS A 108 -5.38 10.57 1.09
CA LYS A 108 -4.95 11.05 -0.23
C LYS A 108 -3.43 10.96 -0.37
N ARG A 109 -2.97 10.79 -1.60
CA ARG A 109 -1.55 10.70 -1.92
C ARG A 109 -0.80 11.95 -1.45
N GLU A 110 -1.39 13.13 -1.66
CA GLU A 110 -0.84 14.41 -1.26
C GLU A 110 -0.64 14.47 0.26
N THR A 111 -1.60 13.97 1.04
CA THR A 111 -1.48 13.89 2.50
C THR A 111 -0.32 13.01 2.92
N LEU A 112 -0.16 11.83 2.29
CA LEU A 112 0.93 10.91 2.61
C LEU A 112 2.31 11.48 2.25
N LEU A 113 2.39 12.23 1.15
CA LEU A 113 3.62 12.94 0.76
C LEU A 113 3.96 14.07 1.74
N THR A 114 2.95 14.83 2.20
CA THR A 114 3.15 15.86 3.24
C THR A 114 3.67 15.23 4.53
N ILE A 115 3.04 14.16 5.02
CA ILE A 115 3.51 13.43 6.22
C ILE A 115 4.95 12.96 6.03
N LYS A 116 5.26 12.34 4.88
CA LYS A 116 6.62 11.88 4.59
C LYS A 116 7.63 13.02 4.69
N ASN A 117 7.34 14.16 4.06
CA ASN A 117 8.24 15.32 4.07
C ASN A 117 8.44 15.86 5.49
N GLU A 118 7.39 15.95 6.30
CA GLU A 118 7.47 16.37 7.70
C GLU A 118 8.28 15.40 8.57
N GLN A 119 8.27 14.10 8.24
CA GLN A 119 8.97 13.06 8.99
C GLN A 119 10.41 12.82 8.49
N ALA A 120 10.80 13.41 7.35
CA ALA A 120 12.03 13.09 6.64
C ALA A 120 13.29 13.27 7.49
N ASP A 121 13.41 14.40 8.21
CA ASP A 121 14.61 14.69 9.01
C ASP A 121 14.74 13.75 10.21
N LYS A 122 13.63 13.38 10.85
CA LYS A 122 13.62 12.36 11.91
C LYS A 122 14.02 10.98 11.39
N ILE A 123 13.54 10.61 10.20
CA ILE A 123 13.93 9.34 9.55
C ILE A 123 15.42 9.36 9.22
N LYS A 124 15.97 10.48 8.70
CA LYS A 124 17.42 10.63 8.46
C LYS A 124 18.23 10.48 9.74
N GLU A 125 17.77 11.06 10.84
CA GLU A 125 18.41 10.90 12.15
C GLU A 125 18.45 9.43 12.58
N ILE A 126 17.32 8.71 12.46
CA ILE A 126 17.24 7.27 12.77
C ILE A 126 18.20 6.48 11.88
N VAL A 127 18.18 6.71 10.56
CA VAL A 127 19.06 6.05 9.59
C VAL A 127 20.53 6.25 9.95
N SER A 128 20.93 7.49 10.28
CA SER A 128 22.30 7.82 10.66
C SER A 128 22.70 7.20 12.00
N ARG A 129 21.86 7.36 13.03
CA ARG A 129 22.09 6.83 14.37
C ARG A 129 22.25 5.31 14.37
N ARG A 130 21.39 4.61 13.63
CA ARG A 130 21.40 3.15 13.52
C ARG A 130 22.46 2.63 12.55
N LYS A 131 23.08 3.50 11.75
CA LYS A 131 24.07 3.17 10.70
C LYS A 131 23.48 2.28 9.61
N ILE A 132 22.28 2.64 9.14
CA ILE A 132 21.63 1.94 8.03
C ILE A 132 22.21 2.49 6.73
N GLU A 133 22.96 1.66 6.02
CA GLU A 133 23.64 2.06 4.78
C GLU A 133 22.83 1.75 3.52
N TYR A 134 22.00 0.70 3.55
CA TYR A 134 21.29 0.23 2.37
C TYR A 134 20.03 -0.58 2.70
N LEU A 135 19.16 -0.68 1.70
CA LEU A 135 18.04 -1.61 1.65
C LEU A 135 18.39 -2.77 0.72
N VAL A 136 17.65 -3.87 0.81
CA VAL A 136 17.79 -5.01 -0.09
C VAL A 136 16.45 -5.45 -0.65
N HIS A 137 16.45 -5.88 -1.91
CA HIS A 137 15.30 -6.45 -2.59
C HIS A 137 15.71 -7.74 -3.31
N PHE A 138 15.08 -8.86 -2.99
CA PHE A 138 15.31 -10.10 -3.72
C PHE A 138 14.35 -10.24 -4.90
N THR A 139 14.85 -10.75 -6.03
CA THR A 139 14.06 -11.00 -7.23
C THR A 139 14.67 -12.13 -8.06
N ARG A 140 13.91 -12.67 -9.01
CA ARG A 140 14.43 -13.67 -9.96
C ARG A 140 15.39 -13.03 -10.95
N ILE A 141 16.39 -13.79 -11.41
CA ILE A 141 17.34 -13.36 -12.45
C ILE A 141 16.62 -12.92 -13.73
N ASP A 142 15.50 -13.56 -14.06
CA ASP A 142 14.65 -13.20 -15.20
C ASP A 142 14.22 -11.72 -15.21
N ASN A 143 14.10 -11.11 -14.04
CA ASN A 143 13.72 -9.71 -13.87
C ASN A 143 14.91 -8.76 -13.87
N LEU A 144 16.14 -9.25 -13.67
CA LEU A 144 17.31 -8.41 -13.46
C LEU A 144 17.58 -7.51 -14.66
N ASN A 145 17.55 -8.04 -15.89
CA ASN A 145 17.87 -7.25 -17.08
C ASN A 145 16.88 -6.08 -17.29
N SER A 146 15.59 -6.26 -16.98
CA SER A 146 14.62 -5.16 -17.08
C SER A 146 14.77 -4.14 -15.95
N ILE A 147 15.16 -4.60 -14.74
CA ILE A 147 15.46 -3.74 -13.60
C ILE A 147 16.70 -2.88 -13.88
N LEU A 148 17.78 -3.45 -14.41
CA LEU A 148 18.99 -2.68 -14.74
C LEU A 148 18.76 -1.65 -15.86
N LYS A 149 17.77 -1.86 -16.74
CA LYS A 149 17.40 -0.89 -17.78
C LYS A 149 16.55 0.26 -17.22
N ASN A 150 15.54 -0.07 -16.42
CA ASN A 150 14.43 0.83 -16.10
C ASN A 150 14.35 1.25 -14.63
N GLY A 151 15.16 0.66 -13.75
CA GLY A 151 14.93 0.69 -12.30
C GLY A 151 13.90 -0.36 -11.85
N LEU A 152 13.56 -0.38 -10.55
CA LEU A 152 12.52 -1.29 -10.05
C LEU A 152 11.16 -0.68 -10.30
N ILE A 153 10.47 -1.19 -11.32
CA ILE A 153 9.13 -0.76 -11.70
C ILE A 153 8.07 -1.60 -10.98
N PRO A 154 7.15 -0.98 -10.22
CA PRO A 154 6.07 -1.69 -9.56
C PRO A 154 5.18 -2.46 -10.52
N VAL A 155 4.57 -3.52 -9.98
CA VAL A 155 3.73 -4.44 -10.71
C VAL A 155 2.55 -3.76 -11.42
N SER A 156 1.96 -2.75 -10.79
CA SER A 156 0.85 -1.96 -11.36
C SER A 156 1.25 -1.17 -12.62
N MET A 157 2.54 -0.89 -12.81
CA MET A 157 3.07 -0.11 -13.93
C MET A 157 3.65 -1.00 -15.04
N GLN A 158 4.12 -2.21 -14.70
CA GLN A 158 4.77 -3.14 -15.64
C GLN A 158 3.92 -3.45 -16.88
N GLN A 159 2.61 -3.69 -16.73
CA GLN A 159 1.70 -3.97 -17.85
C GLN A 159 1.59 -2.77 -18.79
N LYS A 160 1.42 -1.56 -18.24
CA LYS A 160 1.31 -0.32 -19.03
C LYS A 160 2.60 -0.03 -19.79
N MET A 161 3.74 -0.34 -19.19
CA MET A 161 5.07 -0.15 -19.78
C MET A 161 5.54 -1.31 -20.66
N LYS A 162 4.73 -2.38 -20.81
CA LYS A 162 5.06 -3.60 -21.57
C LYS A 162 6.39 -4.23 -21.14
N ILE A 163 6.70 -4.19 -19.83
CA ILE A 163 7.94 -4.76 -19.28
C ILE A 163 7.74 -6.26 -19.01
N PRO A 164 8.54 -7.15 -19.63
CA PRO A 164 8.57 -8.56 -19.26
C PRO A 164 8.98 -8.71 -17.79
N SER A 165 8.11 -9.30 -16.99
CA SER A 165 8.33 -9.48 -15.55
C SER A 165 7.71 -10.79 -15.08
N VAL A 166 8.42 -11.47 -14.19
CA VAL A 166 7.97 -12.68 -13.51
C VAL A 166 7.60 -12.32 -12.07
N ARG A 167 6.36 -12.59 -11.68
CA ARG A 167 5.86 -12.30 -10.34
C ARG A 167 6.16 -13.46 -9.40
N ASN A 168 6.67 -13.14 -8.21
CA ASN A 168 6.94 -14.13 -7.16
C ASN A 168 5.71 -14.40 -6.27
N ASP A 169 4.84 -13.41 -6.14
CA ASP A 169 3.60 -13.50 -5.37
C ASP A 169 2.45 -13.02 -6.23
N GLU A 170 1.61 -13.94 -6.68
CA GLU A 170 0.41 -13.62 -7.48
C GLU A 170 -0.73 -13.08 -6.61
N GLN A 171 -0.78 -13.48 -5.33
CA GLN A 171 -1.89 -13.17 -4.44
C GLN A 171 -1.74 -11.80 -3.78
N ARG A 172 -0.49 -11.32 -3.58
CA ARG A 172 -0.15 -9.98 -3.01
C ARG A 172 -1.20 -9.53 -1.99
N ILE A 173 -1.28 -10.26 -0.88
CA ILE A 173 -2.34 -10.11 0.14
C ILE A 173 -2.35 -8.67 0.71
N ASP A 174 -1.19 -8.00 0.75
CA ASP A 174 -1.05 -6.59 1.13
C ASP A 174 -1.74 -5.60 0.16
N SER A 175 -2.10 -6.03 -1.06
CA SER A 175 -2.75 -5.25 -2.12
C SER A 175 -1.99 -4.01 -2.64
N LYS A 176 -0.73 -3.80 -2.26
CA LYS A 176 0.12 -2.66 -2.65
C LYS A 176 0.88 -2.91 -3.96
N LEU A 177 0.14 -3.19 -5.04
CA LEU A 177 0.73 -3.48 -6.36
C LEU A 177 1.54 -2.33 -6.97
N ASP A 178 1.35 -1.12 -6.43
CA ASP A 178 2.09 0.11 -6.71
C ASP A 178 3.40 0.26 -5.92
N CYS A 179 3.71 -0.70 -5.05
CA CYS A 179 4.92 -0.69 -4.24
C CYS A 179 5.87 -1.85 -4.56
N THR A 180 7.17 -1.57 -4.43
CA THR A 180 8.24 -2.55 -4.32
C THR A 180 8.51 -2.85 -2.84
N SER A 181 8.50 -4.12 -2.44
CA SER A 181 8.87 -4.54 -1.08
C SER A 181 10.38 -4.67 -0.93
N CYS A 182 10.94 -3.98 0.06
CA CYS A 182 12.36 -4.03 0.42
C CYS A 182 12.52 -4.46 1.88
N SER A 183 13.70 -4.95 2.24
CA SER A 183 14.11 -5.19 3.63
C SER A 183 15.25 -4.26 4.01
N ILE A 184 15.33 -3.86 5.28
CA ILE A 184 16.48 -3.08 5.77
C ILE A 184 17.67 -4.04 5.97
N THR A 185 18.77 -3.79 5.26
CA THR A 185 20.08 -4.46 5.37
C THR A 185 20.15 -5.97 5.06
N PHE A 186 19.17 -6.78 5.44
CA PHE A 186 19.17 -8.23 5.21
C PHE A 186 17.82 -8.68 4.67
N PRO A 187 17.78 -9.59 3.67
CA PRO A 187 16.52 -10.01 3.07
C PRO A 187 15.56 -10.62 4.09
N ASN A 188 14.25 -10.49 3.85
CA ASN A 188 13.25 -11.32 4.51
C ASN A 188 13.47 -12.79 4.17
N TYR A 189 14.40 -13.45 4.87
CA TYR A 189 14.92 -14.76 4.54
C TYR A 189 13.86 -15.85 4.64
N LYS A 190 12.84 -15.66 5.50
CA LYS A 190 11.72 -16.60 5.62
C LYS A 190 10.90 -16.61 4.33
N LEU A 191 10.54 -15.41 3.84
CA LEU A 191 9.79 -15.27 2.60
C LEU A 191 10.65 -15.69 1.39
N PHE A 192 11.92 -15.29 1.39
CA PHE A 192 12.85 -15.60 0.32
C PHE A 192 13.08 -17.11 0.21
N TYR A 193 13.38 -17.80 1.32
CA TYR A 193 13.47 -19.27 1.38
C TYR A 193 12.18 -19.94 0.88
N THR A 194 11.02 -19.42 1.29
CA THR A 194 9.73 -19.96 0.83
C THR A 194 9.61 -19.92 -0.70
N PHE A 195 10.03 -18.83 -1.33
CA PHE A 195 9.97 -18.70 -2.78
C PHE A 195 11.00 -19.56 -3.49
N ARG A 196 12.24 -19.62 -3.01
CA ARG A 196 13.30 -20.39 -3.67
C ARG A 196 13.06 -21.89 -3.56
N GLU A 197 12.72 -22.38 -2.37
CA GLU A 197 12.72 -23.83 -2.10
C GLU A 197 11.36 -24.50 -2.32
N TYR A 198 10.25 -23.78 -2.13
CA TYR A 198 8.91 -24.37 -2.21
C TYR A 198 8.09 -23.89 -3.41
N LYS A 199 8.03 -22.57 -3.67
CA LYS A 199 7.18 -22.06 -4.76
C LYS A 199 7.83 -22.16 -6.15
N PHE A 200 9.12 -21.87 -6.24
CA PHE A 200 9.84 -21.85 -7.52
C PHE A 200 11.18 -22.59 -7.43
N PRO A 201 11.16 -23.89 -7.05
CA PRO A 201 12.38 -24.69 -6.99
C PRO A 201 13.09 -24.69 -8.35
N GLY A 202 14.41 -24.55 -8.32
CA GLY A 202 15.25 -24.52 -9.53
C GLY A 202 15.27 -23.19 -10.28
N SER A 203 14.54 -22.16 -9.83
CA SER A 203 14.73 -20.80 -10.36
C SER A 203 15.96 -20.14 -9.75
N SER A 204 16.63 -19.28 -10.52
CA SER A 204 17.79 -18.51 -10.06
C SER A 204 17.39 -17.11 -9.60
N TRP A 205 18.10 -16.61 -8.58
CA TRP A 205 17.70 -15.43 -7.82
C TRP A 205 18.88 -14.48 -7.59
N VAL A 206 18.56 -13.20 -7.42
CA VAL A 206 19.52 -12.14 -7.07
C VAL A 206 18.95 -11.29 -5.95
N VAL A 207 19.85 -10.71 -5.17
CA VAL A 207 19.55 -9.68 -4.18
C VAL A 207 20.12 -8.37 -4.66
N ILE A 208 19.27 -7.37 -4.82
CA ILE A 208 19.64 -6.03 -5.25
C ILE A 208 19.82 -5.17 -4.00
N VAL A 209 21.02 -4.63 -3.81
CA VAL A 209 21.33 -3.64 -2.79
C VAL A 209 20.95 -2.27 -3.32
N LEU A 210 20.10 -1.57 -2.55
CA LEU A 210 19.61 -0.23 -2.86
C LEU A 210 20.20 0.77 -1.88
N ASP A 211 20.70 1.88 -2.40
CA ASP A 211 21.16 3.01 -1.60
C ASP A 211 20.02 3.50 -0.68
N LYS A 212 20.33 3.73 0.60
CA LYS A 212 19.37 4.20 1.63
C LYS A 212 18.63 5.48 1.22
N ASP A 213 19.21 6.31 0.35
CA ASP A 213 18.63 7.57 -0.09
C ASP A 213 17.34 7.38 -0.90
N VAL A 214 17.04 6.15 -1.34
CA VAL A 214 15.72 5.79 -1.90
C VAL A 214 14.56 6.12 -0.94
N LEU A 215 14.81 6.07 0.37
CA LEU A 215 13.84 6.44 1.41
C LEU A 215 13.47 7.94 1.36
N PHE A 216 14.34 8.78 0.80
CA PHE A 216 14.19 10.24 0.79
C PHE A 216 13.83 10.81 -0.58
N SER A 217 13.48 9.95 -1.55
CA SER A 217 12.96 10.40 -2.83
C SER A 217 11.70 11.26 -2.64
N PRO A 218 11.58 12.43 -3.29
CA PRO A 218 10.47 13.36 -3.06
C PRO A 218 9.13 12.86 -3.62
N SER A 219 9.17 11.89 -4.53
CA SER A 219 7.99 11.43 -5.25
C SER A 219 7.33 10.19 -4.66
N ASN A 220 8.06 9.36 -3.90
CA ASN A 220 7.52 8.09 -3.41
C ASN A 220 6.90 8.24 -2.01
N ILE A 221 5.95 7.36 -1.72
CA ILE A 221 5.46 7.10 -0.37
C ILE A 221 6.22 5.88 0.16
N THR A 222 6.54 5.90 1.45
CA THR A 222 7.25 4.81 2.11
C THR A 222 6.43 4.34 3.31
N TYR A 223 6.12 3.05 3.35
CA TYR A 223 5.42 2.42 4.47
C TYR A 223 6.38 1.50 5.23
N TYR A 224 6.52 1.74 6.53
CA TYR A 224 7.38 1.00 7.42
C TYR A 224 6.58 -0.06 8.18
N CYS A 225 6.80 -1.33 7.86
CA CYS A 225 6.09 -2.45 8.48
C CYS A 225 7.01 -3.19 9.44
N GLN A 226 6.67 -3.19 10.74
CA GLN A 226 7.46 -3.88 11.78
C GLN A 226 7.55 -5.41 11.61
N THR A 227 6.68 -5.99 10.78
CA THR A 227 6.67 -7.40 10.35
C THR A 227 6.20 -7.44 8.90
N ASN A 228 5.88 -8.63 8.37
CA ASN A 228 5.40 -8.79 6.99
C ASN A 228 4.19 -7.87 6.73
N ALA A 229 4.23 -7.13 5.62
CA ALA A 229 3.21 -6.16 5.24
C ALA A 229 1.79 -6.77 5.18
N ALA A 230 1.65 -8.00 4.66
CA ALA A 230 0.36 -8.69 4.63
C ALA A 230 -0.19 -9.00 6.03
N GLY A 231 0.68 -9.02 7.05
CA GLY A 231 0.30 -9.14 8.45
C GLY A 231 -0.02 -7.81 9.13
N VAL A 232 0.48 -6.68 8.62
CA VAL A 232 0.34 -5.34 9.20
C VAL A 232 -0.87 -4.58 8.64
N PHE A 233 -1.00 -4.51 7.31
CA PHE A 233 -2.04 -3.72 6.66
C PHE A 233 -3.47 -4.04 7.12
N PRO A 234 -3.85 -5.31 7.39
CA PRO A 234 -5.19 -5.62 7.91
C PRO A 234 -5.47 -5.16 9.35
N ARG A 235 -4.45 -4.73 10.12
CA ARG A 235 -4.57 -4.38 11.55
C ARG A 235 -4.50 -2.88 11.84
N ILE A 236 -4.09 -2.08 10.85
CA ILE A 236 -3.97 -0.63 11.01
C ILE A 236 -5.30 0.04 10.63
N SER A 237 -5.60 1.16 11.30
CA SER A 237 -6.78 1.96 10.96
C SER A 237 -6.50 2.90 9.79
N SER A 238 -5.27 3.38 9.67
CA SER A 238 -4.85 4.26 8.58
C SER A 238 -3.45 3.93 8.06
N ALA A 239 -3.27 4.01 6.74
CA ALA A 239 -1.94 3.90 6.12
C ALA A 239 -0.97 5.02 6.54
N LYS A 240 -1.50 6.15 7.04
CA LYS A 240 -0.70 7.26 7.60
C LYS A 240 0.22 6.79 8.72
N GLU A 241 -0.26 5.87 9.55
CA GLU A 241 0.47 5.35 10.71
C GLU A 241 1.82 4.76 10.31
N LEU A 242 1.88 4.10 9.14
CA LEU A 242 3.08 3.45 8.62
C LEU A 242 4.04 4.41 7.91
N CYS A 243 3.65 5.66 7.65
CA CYS A 243 4.49 6.66 6.98
C CYS A 243 5.29 7.54 7.95
N THR A 244 5.33 7.19 9.23
CA THR A 244 5.90 8.02 10.30
C THR A 244 7.30 7.58 10.72
N ALA A 245 8.09 8.50 11.27
CA ALA A 245 9.37 8.15 11.89
C ALA A 245 9.20 7.17 13.06
N THR A 246 8.08 7.26 13.79
CA THR A 246 7.71 6.30 14.84
C THR A 246 7.52 4.88 14.27
N ALA A 247 6.81 4.73 13.16
CA ALA A 247 6.66 3.43 12.50
C ALA A 247 8.00 2.87 12.01
N PHE A 248 8.89 3.73 11.51
CA PHE A 248 10.24 3.33 11.14
C PHE A 248 11.05 2.84 12.35
N GLU A 249 11.07 3.62 13.44
CA GLU A 249 11.76 3.24 14.68
C GLU A 249 11.20 1.93 15.27
N ASN A 250 9.88 1.71 15.18
CA ASN A 250 9.22 0.50 15.65
C ASN A 250 9.66 -0.77 14.91
N MET A 251 10.25 -0.68 13.71
CA MET A 251 10.88 -1.85 13.07
C MET A 251 12.07 -2.41 13.87
N PHE A 252 12.59 -1.62 14.82
CA PHE A 252 13.71 -1.95 15.71
C PHE A 252 13.25 -2.05 17.17
N CYS A 253 11.98 -2.40 17.43
CA CYS A 253 11.43 -2.48 18.77
C CYS A 253 12.21 -3.44 19.68
N ASP A 254 12.29 -3.10 20.98
CA ASP A 254 13.03 -3.89 21.97
C ASP A 254 12.34 -5.22 22.31
N SER A 255 11.02 -5.28 22.14
CA SER A 255 10.21 -6.46 22.42
C SER A 255 9.12 -6.64 21.37
N LEU A 256 8.91 -7.88 20.92
CA LEU A 256 7.88 -8.27 19.97
C LEU A 256 7.19 -9.56 20.44
N THR A 257 5.87 -9.61 20.35
CA THR A 257 5.10 -10.83 20.56
C THR A 257 4.76 -11.48 19.22
N THR A 258 5.18 -12.73 19.00
CA THR A 258 4.86 -13.47 17.77
C THR A 258 3.39 -13.92 17.76
N LYS A 259 2.93 -14.44 16.61
CA LYS A 259 1.57 -15.00 16.49
C LYS A 259 1.32 -16.19 17.42
N GLU A 260 2.38 -16.87 17.82
CA GLU A 260 2.40 -17.99 18.74
C GLU A 260 2.47 -17.53 20.21
N ASN A 261 2.21 -16.24 20.51
CA ASN A 261 2.31 -15.63 21.83
C ASN A 261 3.71 -15.71 22.47
N LYS A 262 4.75 -15.97 21.67
CA LYS A 262 6.13 -15.95 22.11
C LYS A 262 6.64 -14.52 22.20
N VAL A 263 7.15 -14.12 23.36
CA VAL A 263 7.79 -12.82 23.55
C VAL A 263 9.27 -12.93 23.16
N ILE A 264 9.69 -12.12 22.19
CA ILE A 264 11.07 -12.01 21.73
C ILE A 264 11.64 -10.68 22.21
N GLN A 265 12.75 -10.75 22.95
CA GLN A 265 13.53 -9.59 23.36
C GLN A 265 14.67 -9.36 22.37
N ARG A 266 14.76 -8.16 21.79
CA ARG A 266 15.78 -7.77 20.81
C ARG A 266 17.20 -7.99 21.35
N ALA A 267 17.42 -7.67 22.63
CA ALA A 267 18.70 -7.86 23.32
C ALA A 267 19.20 -9.32 23.27
N SER A 268 18.28 -10.29 23.24
CA SER A 268 18.62 -11.72 23.18
C SER A 268 19.01 -12.20 21.78
N LEU A 269 18.67 -11.43 20.73
CA LEU A 269 18.91 -11.84 19.34
C LEU A 269 20.38 -11.67 18.91
N GLN A 270 21.17 -10.90 19.65
CA GLN A 270 22.57 -10.59 19.32
C GLN A 270 22.75 -10.06 17.88
N ILE A 271 21.78 -9.26 17.42
CA ILE A 271 21.81 -8.60 16.11
C ILE A 271 22.33 -7.18 16.22
N SER A 272 22.99 -6.69 15.17
CA SER A 272 23.43 -5.30 15.08
C SER A 272 22.26 -4.32 15.04
N ASP A 273 22.49 -3.08 15.46
CA ASP A 273 21.43 -2.09 15.62
C ASP A 273 20.74 -1.67 14.30
N TYR A 274 21.44 -1.79 13.18
CA TYR A 274 20.92 -1.56 11.82
C TYR A 274 20.03 -2.71 11.31
N ILE A 275 19.93 -3.86 12.01
CA ILE A 275 19.07 -4.98 11.62
C ILE A 275 17.72 -4.86 12.33
N THR A 276 16.61 -5.02 11.59
CA THR A 276 15.25 -4.99 12.16
C THR A 276 15.02 -6.13 13.15
N THR A 277 14.16 -5.91 14.14
CA THR A 277 13.87 -6.93 15.17
C THR A 277 13.23 -8.16 14.52
N ASP A 278 12.07 -8.02 13.88
CA ASP A 278 11.46 -9.10 13.08
C ASP A 278 12.22 -9.27 11.74
N PRO A 279 12.68 -10.49 11.39
CA PRO A 279 13.29 -10.76 10.08
C PRO A 279 12.32 -10.61 8.91
N GLN A 280 11.01 -10.55 9.18
CA GLN A 280 9.98 -10.36 8.16
C GLN A 280 9.56 -8.90 8.00
N ALA A 281 10.18 -7.96 8.73
CA ALA A 281 9.90 -6.54 8.57
C ALA A 281 10.15 -6.10 7.11
N GLU A 282 9.27 -5.24 6.60
CA GLU A 282 9.26 -4.79 5.21
C GLU A 282 9.14 -3.27 5.12
N VAL A 283 9.85 -2.69 4.16
CA VAL A 283 9.68 -1.31 3.71
C VAL A 283 9.04 -1.35 2.34
N LEU A 284 7.80 -0.87 2.23
CA LEU A 284 7.12 -0.76 0.95
C LEU A 284 7.36 0.64 0.37
N ILE A 285 7.96 0.69 -0.81
CA ILE A 285 8.26 1.94 -1.51
C ILE A 285 7.36 2.04 -2.73
N SER A 286 6.50 3.07 -2.78
CA SER A 286 5.63 3.30 -3.93
C SER A 286 6.39 3.81 -5.15
N ASP A 287 5.76 3.67 -6.31
CA ASP A 287 6.26 4.17 -7.59
C ASP A 287 7.59 3.53 -8.03
N ALA A 288 8.08 3.95 -9.19
CA ALA A 288 9.33 3.45 -9.74
C ALA A 288 10.53 3.86 -8.87
N ILE A 289 11.36 2.89 -8.49
CA ILE A 289 12.67 3.16 -7.90
C ILE A 289 13.65 3.34 -9.05
N ASP A 290 14.17 4.56 -9.19
CA ASP A 290 15.14 4.90 -10.22
C ASP A 290 16.43 4.06 -10.10
N LYS A 291 16.98 3.67 -11.25
CA LYS A 291 18.22 2.88 -11.33
C LYS A 291 19.42 3.52 -10.64
N LYS A 292 19.42 4.84 -10.44
CA LYS A 292 20.48 5.55 -9.68
C LYS A 292 20.61 5.07 -8.23
N TYR A 293 19.56 4.46 -7.67
CA TYR A 293 19.60 3.91 -6.31
C TYR A 293 20.11 2.46 -6.28
N ILE A 294 20.34 1.82 -7.43
CA ILE A 294 20.89 0.47 -7.48
C ILE A 294 22.39 0.55 -7.20
N GLY A 295 22.80 0.07 -6.04
CA GLY A 295 24.20 0.07 -5.61
C GLY A 295 24.96 -1.17 -6.11
N CYS A 296 24.54 -2.36 -5.65
CA CYS A 296 25.24 -3.62 -5.97
C CYS A 296 24.25 -4.76 -6.25
N ILE A 297 24.59 -5.62 -7.20
CA ILE A 297 23.84 -6.83 -7.54
C ILE A 297 24.52 -8.03 -6.90
N CYS A 298 23.84 -8.70 -5.98
CA CYS A 298 24.38 -9.83 -5.25
C CYS A 298 23.81 -11.14 -5.79
N PHE A 299 24.69 -11.97 -6.36
CA PHE A 299 24.40 -13.32 -6.82
C PHE A 299 24.69 -14.34 -5.71
N GLN A 300 24.07 -15.53 -5.76
CA GLN A 300 24.34 -16.58 -4.79
C GLN A 300 25.66 -17.30 -5.10
N LYS A 301 25.91 -17.53 -6.40
CA LYS A 301 27.03 -18.35 -6.90
C LYS A 301 27.41 -17.96 -8.34
N GLN A 302 28.61 -18.36 -8.77
CA GLN A 302 29.10 -18.06 -10.12
C GLN A 302 28.16 -18.52 -11.27
N PRO A 303 27.54 -19.73 -11.21
CA PRO A 303 26.60 -20.15 -12.26
C PRO A 303 25.41 -19.21 -12.49
N ASP A 304 24.99 -18.43 -11.48
CA ASP A 304 23.90 -17.47 -11.62
C ASP A 304 24.31 -16.26 -12.51
N ILE A 305 25.58 -15.86 -12.40
CA ILE A 305 26.18 -14.82 -13.24
C ILE A 305 26.29 -15.34 -14.68
N ASP A 306 26.79 -16.56 -14.84
CA ASP A 306 26.96 -17.19 -16.14
C ASP A 306 25.59 -17.36 -16.86
N GLU A 307 24.53 -17.72 -16.11
CA GLU A 307 23.15 -17.77 -16.60
C GLU A 307 22.69 -16.41 -17.11
N TYR A 308 22.89 -15.34 -16.33
CA TYR A 308 22.52 -13.98 -16.74
C TYR A 308 23.27 -13.56 -18.02
N ILE A 309 24.58 -13.75 -18.05
CA ILE A 309 25.44 -13.37 -19.19
C ILE A 309 25.04 -14.14 -20.44
N THR A 310 24.79 -15.45 -20.32
CA THR A 310 24.34 -16.30 -21.43
C THR A 310 23.02 -15.79 -22.03
N LYS A 311 22.10 -15.32 -21.18
CA LYS A 311 20.76 -14.90 -21.59
C LYS A 311 20.69 -13.46 -22.12
N TYR A 312 21.51 -12.56 -21.57
CA TYR A 312 21.36 -11.11 -21.78
C TYR A 312 22.63 -10.38 -22.24
N GLY A 313 23.79 -11.05 -22.25
CA GLY A 313 25.09 -10.44 -22.51
C GLY A 313 25.67 -9.71 -21.29
N THR A 314 26.87 -9.14 -21.45
CA THR A 314 27.60 -8.47 -20.36
C THR A 314 27.39 -6.96 -20.32
N ASP A 315 27.10 -6.32 -21.46
CA ASP A 315 27.07 -4.85 -21.65
C ASP A 315 26.31 -4.06 -20.58
N LEU A 316 25.20 -4.60 -20.07
CA LEU A 316 24.39 -3.92 -19.07
C LEU A 316 24.85 -4.24 -17.65
N LEU A 317 25.29 -5.48 -17.39
CA LEU A 317 25.73 -5.90 -16.07
C LEU A 317 27.02 -5.19 -15.67
N GLU A 318 27.95 -5.00 -16.60
CA GLU A 318 29.24 -4.31 -16.38
C GLU A 318 29.08 -2.83 -16.02
N LYS A 319 27.89 -2.25 -16.18
CA LYS A 319 27.59 -0.86 -15.77
C LYS A 319 27.24 -0.72 -14.29
N TYR A 320 27.11 -1.84 -13.58
CA TYR A 320 26.74 -1.88 -12.17
C TYR A 320 27.76 -2.72 -11.41
N ASP A 321 27.94 -2.42 -10.12
CA ASP A 321 28.69 -3.30 -9.25
C ASP A 321 27.92 -4.60 -9.04
N TYR A 322 28.62 -5.74 -9.12
CA TYR A 322 28.03 -7.04 -8.80
C TYR A 322 29.04 -7.95 -8.11
N GLN A 323 28.54 -8.80 -7.22
CA GLN A 323 29.36 -9.68 -6.38
C GLN A 323 28.63 -10.99 -6.07
N ILE A 324 29.40 -12.01 -5.71
CA ILE A 324 28.86 -13.27 -5.15
C ILE A 324 28.77 -13.10 -3.62
N VAL A 325 27.54 -13.08 -3.09
CA VAL A 325 27.27 -12.89 -1.66
C VAL A 325 26.31 -13.97 -1.17
N PRO A 326 26.80 -15.20 -0.93
CA PRO A 326 25.94 -16.33 -0.55
C PRO A 326 25.17 -16.07 0.74
N GLY A 327 25.75 -15.29 1.67
CA GLY A 327 25.15 -14.99 2.97
C GLY A 327 23.79 -14.29 2.90
N PHE A 328 23.46 -13.56 1.82
CA PHE A 328 22.10 -13.01 1.64
C PHE A 328 21.05 -14.06 1.30
N PHE A 329 21.48 -15.25 0.90
CA PHE A 329 20.63 -16.38 0.60
C PHE A 329 20.44 -17.30 1.81
N ASP A 330 21.21 -17.09 2.89
CA ASP A 330 21.08 -17.85 4.13
C ASP A 330 20.07 -17.23 5.11
N ALA A 331 19.75 -17.96 6.18
CA ALA A 331 19.01 -17.42 7.29
C ALA A 331 19.88 -16.49 8.15
N ARG A 332 19.25 -15.52 8.84
CA ARG A 332 19.98 -14.72 9.85
C ARG A 332 20.52 -15.61 10.97
N LYS A 333 21.57 -15.15 11.64
CA LYS A 333 22.19 -15.86 12.79
C LYS A 333 21.19 -16.15 13.92
N ASP A 334 20.20 -15.30 14.09
CA ASP A 334 19.17 -15.41 15.13
C ASP A 334 17.96 -16.28 14.71
N TYR A 335 18.03 -17.00 13.57
CA TYR A 335 16.89 -17.77 13.04
C TYR A 335 16.27 -18.77 14.02
N MET A 336 17.05 -19.28 14.98
CA MET A 336 16.57 -20.20 16.01
C MET A 336 15.50 -19.59 16.91
N PHE A 337 15.56 -18.27 17.17
CA PHE A 337 14.53 -17.56 17.93
C PHE A 337 13.19 -17.51 17.20
N TRP A 338 13.22 -17.62 15.87
CA TRP A 338 12.10 -17.42 14.97
C TRP A 338 11.48 -18.71 14.43
N LYS A 339 11.95 -19.87 14.90
CA LYS A 339 11.33 -21.17 14.63
C LYS A 339 10.01 -21.27 15.39
N LYS A 340 9.01 -21.90 14.76
CA LYS A 340 7.82 -22.36 15.48
C LYS A 340 8.26 -23.41 16.49
N GLU A 341 7.70 -23.35 17.70
CA GLU A 341 7.81 -24.46 18.63
C GLU A 341 7.08 -25.66 18.02
N SER A 342 7.79 -26.78 17.94
CA SER A 342 7.36 -28.03 17.29
C SER A 342 6.38 -28.79 18.15
#